data_AF-A0A959W5S5-F1
#
_entry.id   AF-A0A959W5S5-F1
#
_cell.length_a   1.000
_cell.length_b   1.000
_cell.length_c   1.000
_cell.angle_alpha   90.00
_cell.angle_beta   90.00
_cell.angle_gamma   90.00
#
_symmetry.space_group_name_H-M   'P 1'
#
loop_
_entity.id
_entity.type
_entity.pdbx_description
1 polymer ?
#
loop_
_entity_poly.entity_id
_entity_poly.type
_entity_poly.pdbx_seq_one_letter_code
_entity_poly.pdbx_strand_id
1 'polypeptide(L)'
;MAGNLTTDTRGTASVEQVGVVLLVAAAFAVLITVLLLGPKDPPGHGLGIRIANRIACGPREPGVCRQHPAVSAYGWSVARAVRFLAPSAFARTAPDGTLLVPVDFRYCQRPSCAMPAGDGKLTTANRRLTMFTEIRRLPGAAGSSGASWEITYWLYRPSLGWERVIRLAGPTEIEAASGTRLLLEDSPRLVPLEILPGRNHYKLPAGDEAPWRWNVEPIHEGWSA
;
A
#
# COMPACT_ATOMS: atom_id res chain seq x y z
N MET A 1 22.85 59.28 -46.55
CA MET A 1 23.28 57.96 -47.07
C MET A 1 24.07 57.27 -45.96
N ALA A 2 23.45 56.32 -45.25
CA ALA A 2 24.12 55.46 -44.28
C ALA A 2 23.79 54.02 -44.68
N GLY A 3 24.80 53.27 -45.12
CA GLY A 3 24.67 51.87 -45.52
C GLY A 3 24.96 50.97 -44.33
N ASN A 4 23.98 50.13 -43.97
CA ASN A 4 24.17 49.05 -43.01
C ASN A 4 24.86 47.87 -43.70
N LEU A 5 26.06 47.52 -43.23
CA LEU A 5 26.75 46.29 -43.58
C LEU A 5 26.20 45.16 -42.69
N THR A 6 25.43 44.25 -43.28
CA THR A 6 25.06 42.97 -42.65
C THR A 6 26.24 42.01 -42.78
N THR A 7 26.91 41.71 -41.66
CA THR A 7 27.93 40.67 -41.57
C THR A 7 27.27 39.29 -41.53
N ASP A 8 27.38 38.57 -42.65
CA ASP A 8 26.91 37.20 -42.81
C ASP A 8 27.83 36.25 -42.03
N THR A 9 27.36 35.79 -40.86
CA THR A 9 28.12 34.93 -39.96
C THR A 9 27.84 33.47 -40.33
N ARG A 10 28.69 32.87 -41.16
CA ARG A 10 28.59 31.44 -41.51
C ARG A 10 29.07 30.60 -40.32
N GLY A 11 28.12 29.99 -39.61
CA GLY A 11 28.40 29.03 -38.55
C GLY A 11 28.98 27.74 -39.13
N THR A 12 30.24 27.45 -38.83
CA THR A 12 30.89 26.17 -39.13
C THR A 12 30.45 25.14 -38.09
N ALA A 13 29.35 24.44 -38.33
CA ALA A 13 29.05 23.23 -37.58
C ALA A 13 30.08 22.17 -38.00
N SER A 14 30.93 21.71 -37.07
CA SER A 14 31.86 20.63 -37.36
C SER A 14 31.08 19.34 -37.61
N VAL A 15 31.59 18.45 -38.47
CA VAL A 15 30.95 17.16 -38.77
C VAL A 15 30.72 16.33 -37.49
N GLU A 16 31.55 16.56 -36.47
CA GLU A 16 31.41 15.95 -35.14
C GLU A 16 30.14 16.40 -34.41
N GLN A 17 29.74 17.68 -34.52
CA GLN A 17 28.49 18.16 -33.93
C GLN A 17 27.27 17.51 -34.58
N VAL A 18 27.29 17.32 -35.90
CA VAL A 18 26.21 16.62 -36.62
C VAL A 18 26.10 15.17 -36.14
N GLY A 19 27.23 14.49 -35.96
CA GLY A 19 27.29 13.12 -35.43
C GLY A 19 26.69 13.02 -34.02
N VAL A 20 27.06 13.93 -33.12
CA VAL A 20 26.52 13.95 -31.74
C VAL A 20 25.02 14.21 -31.73
N VAL A 21 24.53 15.17 -32.52
CA VAL A 21 23.10 15.48 -32.60
C VAL A 21 22.30 14.27 -33.11
N LEU A 22 22.80 13.59 -34.15
CA LEU A 22 22.14 12.39 -34.67
C LEU A 22 22.13 11.23 -33.66
N LEU A 23 23.22 11.02 -32.92
CA LEU A 23 23.30 9.98 -31.90
C LEU A 23 22.32 10.25 -30.75
N VAL A 24 22.24 11.49 -30.30
CA VAL A 24 21.28 11.91 -29.26
C VAL A 24 19.84 11.72 -29.75
N ALA A 25 19.54 12.15 -30.98
CA ALA A 25 18.21 11.97 -31.58
C ALA A 25 17.83 10.48 -31.69
N ALA A 26 18.76 9.62 -32.11
CA ALA A 26 18.55 8.18 -32.19
C ALA A 26 18.29 7.56 -30.80
N ALA A 27 19.04 7.97 -29.78
CA ALA A 27 18.83 7.51 -28.40
C ALA A 27 17.44 7.89 -27.88
N PHE A 28 16.96 9.12 -28.14
CA PHE A 28 15.60 9.53 -27.78
C PHE A 28 14.53 8.74 -28.55
N ALA A 29 14.72 8.49 -29.85
CA ALA A 29 13.79 7.71 -30.65
C ALA A 29 13.66 6.26 -30.12
N VAL A 30 14.78 5.63 -29.74
CA VAL A 30 14.77 4.30 -29.10
C VAL A 30 14.03 4.35 -27.77
N LEU A 31 14.29 5.36 -26.92
CA LEU A 31 13.62 5.52 -25.63
C LEU A 31 12.10 5.66 -25.79
N ILE A 32 11.64 6.50 -26.74
CA ILE A 32 10.22 6.69 -27.05
C ILE A 32 9.60 5.38 -27.53
N THR A 33 10.30 4.65 -28.41
CA THR A 33 9.81 3.37 -28.94
C THR A 33 9.64 2.33 -27.82
N VAL A 34 10.59 2.25 -26.89
CA VAL A 34 10.48 1.38 -25.70
C VAL A 34 9.33 1.79 -24.80
N LEU A 35 9.08 3.10 -24.62
CA LEU A 35 7.96 3.60 -23.82
C LEU A 35 6.60 3.29 -24.46
N LEU A 36 6.51 3.34 -25.79
CA LEU A 36 5.25 3.10 -26.53
C LEU A 36 4.95 1.61 -26.73
N LEU A 37 5.97 0.77 -26.92
CA LEU A 37 5.83 -0.67 -27.17
C LEU A 37 6.00 -1.53 -25.90
N GLY A 38 6.30 -0.90 -24.76
CA GLY A 38 6.48 -1.59 -23.49
C GLY A 38 5.27 -2.44 -23.07
N PRO A 39 5.46 -3.45 -22.23
CA PRO A 39 4.38 -4.26 -21.68
C PRO A 39 3.24 -3.37 -21.15
N LYS A 40 1.99 -3.81 -21.32
CA LYS A 40 0.78 -3.11 -20.81
C LYS A 40 0.78 -2.87 -19.29
N ASP A 41 1.77 -3.39 -18.57
CA ASP A 41 2.03 -3.03 -17.19
C ASP A 41 3.06 -1.89 -17.16
N PRO A 42 2.71 -0.70 -16.63
CA PRO A 42 3.57 0.48 -16.69
C PRO A 42 4.94 0.19 -16.04
N PRO A 43 6.04 0.15 -16.83
CA PRO A 43 7.38 -0.03 -16.29
C PRO A 43 7.76 1.24 -15.53
N GLY A 44 7.80 1.15 -14.19
CA GLY A 44 8.12 2.28 -13.33
C GLY A 44 7.20 2.47 -12.13
N HIS A 45 6.05 1.78 -12.08
CA HIS A 45 5.15 1.92 -10.93
C HIS A 45 5.82 1.52 -9.61
N GLY A 46 6.73 0.54 -9.62
CA GLY A 46 7.50 0.14 -8.45
C GLY A 46 8.59 1.15 -8.03
N LEU A 47 9.31 1.76 -8.99
CA LEU A 47 10.41 2.68 -8.68
C LEU A 47 9.87 4.05 -8.22
N GLY A 48 8.87 4.59 -8.92
CA GLY A 48 8.20 5.83 -8.53
C GLY A 48 7.57 5.73 -7.15
N ILE A 49 6.90 4.61 -6.83
CA ILE A 49 6.36 4.36 -5.48
C ILE A 49 7.47 4.24 -4.44
N ARG A 50 8.61 3.61 -4.75
CA ARG A 50 9.75 3.51 -3.81
C ARG A 50 10.38 4.88 -3.53
N ILE A 51 10.54 5.71 -4.55
CA ILE A 51 11.06 7.08 -4.41
C ILE A 51 10.07 7.96 -3.66
N ALA A 52 8.78 7.93 -4.03
CA ALA A 52 7.73 8.67 -3.34
C ALA A 52 7.59 8.23 -1.89
N ASN A 53 7.65 6.93 -1.59
CA ASN A 53 7.67 6.44 -0.22
C ASN A 53 8.91 6.94 0.51
N ARG A 54 10.10 6.90 -0.11
CA ARG A 54 11.34 7.40 0.51
C ARG A 54 11.31 8.89 0.77
N ILE A 55 10.73 9.69 -0.13
CA ILE A 55 10.55 11.14 0.03
C ILE A 55 9.48 11.44 1.07
N ALA A 56 8.34 10.74 1.09
CA ALA A 56 7.30 10.90 2.10
C ALA A 56 7.78 10.51 3.52
N CYS A 57 8.79 9.65 3.56
CA CYS A 57 9.43 9.15 4.77
C CYS A 57 10.68 9.92 5.22
N GLY A 58 11.25 10.78 4.37
CA GLY A 58 12.47 11.53 4.66
C GLY A 58 12.27 12.67 5.70
N PRO A 59 11.15 13.42 5.68
CA PRO A 59 10.89 14.50 6.63
C PRO A 59 10.24 14.07 7.95
N ARG A 60 9.63 12.88 8.02
CA ARG A 60 9.00 12.36 9.24
C ARG A 60 10.04 11.60 10.04
N GLU A 61 10.08 11.83 11.35
CA GLU A 61 11.08 11.36 12.33
C GLU A 61 11.84 10.08 11.94
N PRO A 62 13.18 10.04 12.13
CA PRO A 62 13.99 8.88 11.79
C PRO A 62 13.52 7.63 12.56
N GLY A 63 12.67 6.81 11.93
CA GLY A 63 12.16 5.57 12.53
C GLY A 63 10.86 5.06 11.92
N VAL A 64 9.89 5.95 11.67
CA VAL A 64 8.50 5.57 11.32
C VAL A 64 8.43 4.74 10.04
N CYS A 65 9.31 5.02 9.07
CA CYS A 65 9.28 4.34 7.77
C CYS A 65 10.09 3.05 7.65
N ARG A 66 10.87 2.70 8.68
CA ARG A 66 11.47 1.36 8.78
C ARG A 66 10.59 0.39 9.56
N GLN A 67 9.66 0.92 10.35
CA GLN A 67 8.81 0.12 11.22
C GLN A 67 7.57 -0.36 10.47
N HIS A 68 7.05 -1.51 10.90
CA HIS A 68 5.77 -2.00 10.43
C HIS A 68 4.65 -0.99 10.80
N PRO A 69 3.72 -0.63 9.91
CA PRO A 69 2.71 0.40 10.16
C PRO A 69 1.90 0.19 11.46
N ALA A 70 1.62 -1.07 11.81
CA ALA A 70 0.96 -1.41 13.07
C ALA A 70 1.72 -0.93 14.32
N VAL A 71 3.05 -0.86 14.29
CA VAL A 71 3.84 -0.33 15.41
C VAL A 71 3.60 1.17 15.58
N SER A 72 3.56 1.91 14.47
CA SER A 72 3.28 3.36 14.51
C SER A 72 1.85 3.65 14.94
N ALA A 73 0.90 2.77 14.58
CA ALA A 73 -0.50 2.93 14.97
C ALA A 73 -0.76 2.52 16.44
N TYR A 74 -0.22 1.38 16.88
CA TYR A 74 -0.67 0.73 18.12
C TYR A 74 0.41 0.59 19.19
N GLY A 75 1.67 0.92 18.88
CA GLY A 75 2.82 0.58 19.70
C GLY A 75 3.23 -0.89 19.57
N TRP A 76 4.43 -1.22 20.08
CA TRP A 76 5.04 -2.54 19.87
C TRP A 76 4.24 -3.71 20.44
N SER A 77 3.76 -3.59 21.68
CA SER A 77 3.05 -4.67 22.37
C SER A 77 1.77 -5.06 21.64
N VAL A 78 0.91 -4.09 21.35
CA VAL A 78 -0.35 -4.31 20.64
C VAL A 78 -0.09 -4.72 19.20
N ALA A 79 0.86 -4.12 18.49
CA ALA A 79 1.19 -4.51 17.12
C ALA A 79 1.64 -5.97 16.98
N ARG A 80 2.39 -6.48 17.96
CA ARG A 80 2.77 -7.90 18.03
C ARG A 80 1.55 -8.78 18.28
N ALA A 81 0.66 -8.41 19.20
CA ALA A 81 -0.59 -9.13 19.41
C ALA A 81 -1.50 -9.14 18.17
N VAL A 82 -1.58 -8.02 17.44
CA VAL A 82 -2.30 -7.92 16.16
C VAL A 82 -1.75 -8.90 15.12
N ARG A 83 -0.43 -9.13 15.09
CA ARG A 83 0.18 -10.14 14.22
C ARG A 83 -0.04 -11.56 14.73
N PHE A 84 0.14 -11.77 16.03
CA PHE A 84 -0.01 -13.07 16.68
C PHE A 84 -1.43 -13.63 16.54
N LEU A 85 -2.43 -12.78 16.71
CA LEU A 85 -3.86 -13.13 16.66
C LEU A 85 -4.46 -13.03 15.26
N ALA A 86 -3.67 -12.69 14.24
CA ALA A 86 -4.16 -12.50 12.88
C ALA A 86 -4.78 -13.81 12.36
N PRO A 87 -6.03 -13.76 11.81
CA PRO A 87 -6.63 -14.94 11.23
C PRO A 87 -5.86 -15.36 9.97
N SER A 88 -5.98 -16.63 9.59
CA SER A 88 -5.47 -17.10 8.30
C SER A 88 -6.22 -16.44 7.15
N ALA A 89 -5.49 -16.04 6.11
CA ALA A 89 -6.02 -15.31 4.96
C ALA A 89 -6.65 -16.23 3.90
N PHE A 90 -7.55 -17.13 4.32
CA PHE A 90 -8.10 -18.16 3.43
C PHE A 90 -8.91 -17.58 2.27
N ALA A 91 -8.85 -18.29 1.14
CA ALA A 91 -9.69 -18.02 -0.01
C ALA A 91 -11.16 -18.31 0.32
N ARG A 92 -12.07 -17.53 -0.27
CA ARG A 92 -13.51 -17.74 -0.21
C ARG A 92 -14.05 -17.91 -1.62
N THR A 93 -15.04 -18.79 -1.79
CA THR A 93 -15.69 -19.03 -3.07
C THR A 93 -16.70 -17.93 -3.35
N ALA A 94 -16.53 -17.20 -4.46
CA ALA A 94 -17.49 -16.24 -4.97
C ALA A 94 -18.70 -16.94 -5.62
N PRO A 95 -19.82 -16.22 -5.87
CA PRO A 95 -21.01 -16.81 -6.48
C PRO A 95 -20.77 -17.47 -7.84
N ASP A 96 -19.74 -17.03 -8.57
CA ASP A 96 -19.32 -17.58 -9.86
C ASP A 96 -18.36 -18.79 -9.73
N GLY A 97 -18.11 -19.26 -8.51
CA GLY A 97 -17.19 -20.37 -8.22
C GLY A 97 -15.72 -19.97 -8.11
N THR A 98 -15.36 -18.70 -8.37
CA THR A 98 -13.97 -18.26 -8.28
C THR A 98 -13.49 -18.20 -6.83
N LEU A 99 -12.24 -18.59 -6.58
CA LEU A 99 -11.62 -18.47 -5.27
C LEU A 99 -10.98 -17.09 -5.13
N LEU A 100 -11.37 -16.32 -4.11
CA LEU A 100 -10.87 -14.97 -3.86
C LEU A 100 -10.19 -14.89 -2.50
N VAL A 101 -8.99 -14.33 -2.46
CA VAL A 101 -8.21 -14.05 -1.24
C VAL A 101 -8.33 -12.58 -0.85
N PRO A 102 -8.13 -12.23 0.44
CA PRO A 102 -8.25 -10.84 0.87
C PRO A 102 -7.11 -9.98 0.35
N VAL A 103 -7.45 -8.81 -0.19
CA VAL A 103 -6.53 -7.91 -0.91
C VAL A 103 -6.68 -6.46 -0.44
N ASP A 104 -5.72 -5.62 -0.82
CA ASP A 104 -5.78 -4.18 -0.58
C ASP A 104 -6.74 -3.50 -1.57
N PHE A 105 -7.90 -3.03 -1.06
CA PHE A 105 -8.96 -2.41 -1.86
C PHE A 105 -8.52 -1.19 -2.65
N ARG A 106 -7.40 -0.55 -2.27
CA ARG A 106 -6.86 0.62 -2.95
C ARG A 106 -6.23 0.26 -4.30
N TYR A 107 -5.78 -1.00 -4.44
CA TYR A 107 -5.05 -1.48 -5.61
C TYR A 107 -5.76 -2.62 -6.34
N CYS A 108 -6.76 -3.26 -5.72
CA CYS A 108 -7.48 -4.37 -6.29
C CYS A 108 -8.96 -4.31 -5.92
N GLN A 109 -9.81 -3.95 -6.88
CA GLN A 109 -11.28 -3.85 -6.74
C GLN A 109 -12.03 -4.73 -7.76
N ARG A 110 -11.33 -5.69 -8.38
CA ARG A 110 -11.90 -6.62 -9.37
C ARG A 110 -11.57 -8.06 -8.97
N PRO A 111 -12.47 -9.03 -9.16
CA PRO A 111 -12.20 -10.43 -8.77
C PRO A 111 -10.91 -10.99 -9.38
N SER A 112 -10.61 -10.65 -10.63
CA SER A 112 -9.42 -11.16 -11.35
C SER A 112 -8.08 -10.79 -10.70
N CYS A 113 -7.98 -9.72 -9.92
CA CYS A 113 -6.74 -9.38 -9.21
C CYS A 113 -6.61 -10.02 -7.83
N ALA A 114 -7.68 -10.66 -7.34
CA ALA A 114 -7.77 -11.30 -6.03
C ALA A 114 -7.75 -12.83 -6.09
N MET A 115 -7.44 -13.43 -7.25
CA MET A 115 -7.29 -14.88 -7.38
C MET A 115 -5.99 -15.34 -6.70
N PRO A 116 -5.99 -16.39 -5.87
CA PRO A 116 -4.79 -16.87 -5.17
C PRO A 116 -3.72 -17.38 -6.15
N ALA A 117 -2.45 -17.21 -5.80
CA ALA A 117 -1.33 -17.81 -6.51
C ALA A 117 -0.45 -18.63 -5.57
N GLY A 118 0.07 -19.75 -6.09
CA GLY A 118 1.19 -20.51 -5.53
C GLY A 118 1.13 -20.74 -4.02
N ASP A 119 2.10 -20.17 -3.31
CA ASP A 119 2.37 -20.38 -1.88
C ASP A 119 1.39 -19.69 -0.92
N GLY A 120 0.32 -19.09 -1.43
CA GLY A 120 -0.71 -18.41 -0.63
C GLY A 120 -0.29 -17.05 -0.08
N LYS A 121 0.86 -16.49 -0.50
CA LYS A 121 1.28 -15.13 -0.08
C LYS A 121 0.92 -14.05 -1.08
N LEU A 122 0.72 -14.43 -2.34
CA LEU A 122 0.43 -13.53 -3.44
C LEU A 122 -0.83 -13.96 -4.21
N THR A 123 -1.39 -13.01 -4.96
CA THR A 123 -2.41 -13.25 -5.99
C THR A 123 -1.75 -13.49 -7.35
N THR A 124 -2.50 -14.00 -8.32
CA THR A 124 -2.04 -14.16 -9.71
C THR A 124 -1.67 -12.83 -10.36
N ALA A 125 -2.23 -11.72 -9.87
CA ALA A 125 -1.90 -10.35 -10.27
C ALA A 125 -0.75 -9.74 -9.43
N ASN A 126 0.07 -10.57 -8.79
CA ASN A 126 1.20 -10.17 -7.96
C ASN A 126 0.83 -9.16 -6.85
N ARG A 127 -0.36 -9.33 -6.23
CA ARG A 127 -0.79 -8.56 -5.06
C ARG A 127 -0.53 -9.35 -3.80
N ARG A 128 -0.11 -8.68 -2.72
CA ARG A 128 0.03 -9.31 -1.41
C ARG A 128 -1.34 -9.47 -0.75
N LEU A 129 -1.55 -10.61 -0.10
CA LEU A 129 -2.72 -10.77 0.76
C LEU A 129 -2.68 -9.71 1.85
N THR A 130 -3.82 -9.07 2.12
CA THR A 130 -3.88 -7.89 2.98
C THR A 130 -5.10 -7.99 3.90
N MET A 131 -4.91 -7.65 5.17
CA MET A 131 -5.98 -7.45 6.13
C MET A 131 -5.87 -6.05 6.70
N PHE A 132 -6.99 -5.37 6.82
CA PHE A 132 -7.06 -4.09 7.49
C PHE A 132 -7.37 -4.31 8.97
N THR A 133 -6.76 -3.52 9.84
CA THR A 133 -6.91 -3.69 11.28
C THR A 133 -7.50 -2.44 11.90
N GLU A 134 -8.32 -2.64 12.91
CA GLU A 134 -8.91 -1.60 13.74
C GLU A 134 -8.79 -2.05 15.20
N ILE A 135 -8.34 -1.16 16.06
CA ILE A 135 -8.14 -1.40 17.49
C ILE A 135 -9.06 -0.51 18.30
N ARG A 136 -9.84 -1.13 19.18
CA ARG A 136 -10.62 -0.43 20.19
C ARG A 136 -10.16 -0.85 21.57
N ARG A 137 -9.81 0.13 22.41
CA ARG A 137 -9.55 -0.12 23.83
C ARG A 137 -10.86 -0.42 24.53
N LEU A 138 -10.92 -1.55 25.23
CA LEU A 138 -12.09 -1.91 26.02
C LEU A 138 -11.95 -1.31 27.43
N PRO A 139 -13.05 -0.85 28.05
CA PRO A 139 -13.04 -0.46 29.45
C PRO A 139 -12.61 -1.66 30.30
N GLY A 140 -11.68 -1.44 31.22
CA GLY A 140 -11.27 -2.47 32.17
C GLY A 140 -12.44 -2.85 33.07
N ALA A 141 -12.55 -4.15 33.41
CA ALA A 141 -13.42 -4.56 34.50
C ALA A 141 -12.93 -3.88 35.79
N ALA A 142 -13.84 -3.42 36.64
CA ALA A 142 -13.46 -2.83 37.92
C ALA A 142 -12.55 -3.81 38.70
N GLY A 143 -11.28 -3.42 38.91
CA GLY A 143 -10.27 -4.26 39.55
C GLY A 143 -9.30 -5.01 38.62
N SER A 144 -9.47 -4.97 37.29
CA SER A 144 -8.47 -5.50 36.36
C SER A 144 -7.32 -4.51 36.16
N SER A 145 -6.09 -4.94 36.43
CA SER A 145 -4.87 -4.11 36.35
C SER A 145 -4.28 -3.97 34.94
N GLY A 146 -5.00 -4.42 33.89
CA GLY A 146 -4.50 -4.42 32.52
C GLY A 146 -5.50 -3.91 31.49
N ALA A 147 -5.02 -3.15 30.50
CA ALA A 147 -5.82 -2.75 29.36
C ALA A 147 -6.19 -3.97 28.50
N SER A 148 -7.46 -4.08 28.12
CA SER A 148 -7.93 -5.06 27.14
C SER A 148 -8.25 -4.37 25.82
N TRP A 149 -8.05 -5.09 24.72
CA TRP A 149 -8.20 -4.58 23.37
C TRP A 149 -9.13 -5.48 22.57
N GLU A 150 -10.02 -4.86 21.80
CA GLU A 150 -10.73 -5.50 20.70
C GLU A 150 -9.97 -5.22 19.41
N ILE A 151 -9.53 -6.28 18.74
CA ILE A 151 -8.83 -6.24 17.46
C ILE A 151 -9.81 -6.70 16.39
N THR A 152 -10.24 -5.77 15.54
CA THR A 152 -11.08 -6.10 14.37
C THR A 152 -10.20 -6.21 13.13
N TYR A 153 -10.28 -7.35 12.45
CA TYR A 153 -9.69 -7.60 11.14
C TYR A 153 -10.77 -7.49 10.07
N TRP A 154 -10.50 -6.67 9.06
CA TRP A 154 -11.35 -6.43 7.92
C TRP A 154 -10.69 -7.02 6.67
N LEU A 155 -11.34 -8.02 6.08
CA LEU A 155 -10.86 -8.79 4.94
C LEU A 155 -11.68 -8.44 3.71
N TYR A 156 -11.13 -7.59 2.83
CA TYR A 156 -11.80 -7.20 1.60
C TYR A 156 -11.53 -8.19 0.47
N ARG A 157 -12.59 -8.67 -0.18
CA ARG A 157 -12.54 -9.50 -1.38
C ARG A 157 -13.48 -8.87 -2.41
N PRO A 158 -12.98 -8.40 -3.57
CA PRO A 158 -13.84 -7.83 -4.61
C PRO A 158 -15.01 -8.75 -4.93
N SER A 159 -16.21 -8.19 -5.14
CA SER A 159 -17.49 -8.89 -5.37
C SER A 159 -18.05 -9.73 -4.21
N LEU A 160 -17.26 -10.00 -3.17
CA LEU A 160 -17.71 -10.62 -1.92
C LEU A 160 -17.85 -9.60 -0.78
N GLY A 161 -17.36 -8.38 -0.97
CA GLY A 161 -17.36 -7.32 0.03
C GLY A 161 -16.36 -7.57 1.17
N TRP A 162 -16.80 -7.25 2.39
CA TRP A 162 -15.96 -7.22 3.58
C TRP A 162 -16.36 -8.31 4.58
N GLU A 163 -15.39 -9.13 4.97
CA GLU A 163 -15.52 -10.06 6.09
C GLU A 163 -14.90 -9.41 7.35
N ARG A 164 -15.63 -9.49 8.46
CA ARG A 164 -15.21 -8.97 9.77
C ARG A 164 -14.84 -10.12 10.70
N VAL A 165 -13.64 -10.08 11.27
CA VAL A 165 -13.18 -11.04 12.27
C VAL A 165 -12.72 -10.29 13.51
N ILE A 166 -13.25 -10.63 14.69
CA ILE A 166 -12.90 -9.98 15.95
C ILE A 166 -12.01 -10.91 16.78
N ARG A 167 -11.00 -10.35 17.43
CA ARG A 167 -10.19 -10.99 18.47
C ARG A 167 -10.12 -10.08 19.69
N LEU A 168 -9.97 -10.70 20.86
CA LEU A 168 -9.73 -10.00 22.10
C LEU A 168 -8.27 -10.22 22.50
N ALA A 169 -7.63 -9.19 23.04
CA ALA A 169 -6.29 -9.26 23.59
C ALA A 169 -6.26 -8.56 24.95
N GLY A 170 -6.13 -9.36 26.01
CA GLY A 170 -5.81 -8.92 27.35
C GLY A 170 -4.32 -9.06 27.65
N PRO A 171 -3.91 -8.88 28.92
CA PRO A 171 -2.52 -9.01 29.34
C PRO A 171 -1.87 -10.34 28.95
N THR A 172 -2.64 -11.44 29.01
CA THR A 172 -2.18 -12.80 28.66
C THR A 172 -1.80 -12.91 27.19
N GLU A 173 -2.65 -12.41 26.28
CA GLU A 173 -2.37 -12.46 24.84
C GLU A 173 -1.23 -11.50 24.46
N ILE A 174 -1.13 -10.34 25.13
CA ILE A 174 -0.04 -9.40 24.92
C ILE A 174 1.30 -10.02 25.30
N GLU A 175 1.36 -10.69 26.45
CA GLU A 175 2.57 -11.39 26.92
C GLU A 175 2.92 -12.56 26.00
N ALA A 176 1.94 -13.39 25.62
CA ALA A 176 2.14 -14.48 24.68
C ALA A 176 2.65 -13.99 23.32
N ALA A 177 2.22 -12.80 22.89
CA ALA A 177 2.65 -12.19 21.65
C ALA A 177 4.02 -11.50 21.73
N SER A 178 4.64 -11.38 22.92
CA SER A 178 5.89 -10.63 23.11
C SER A 178 7.03 -11.08 22.18
N GLY A 179 7.13 -12.38 21.88
CA GLY A 179 8.11 -12.95 20.96
C GLY A 179 7.73 -12.87 19.47
N THR A 180 6.56 -12.35 19.13
CA THR A 180 6.07 -12.32 17.75
C THR A 180 6.90 -11.37 16.90
N ARG A 181 7.53 -11.92 15.86
CA ARG A 181 8.26 -11.13 14.86
C ARG A 181 7.26 -10.32 14.03
N LEU A 182 7.64 -9.08 13.70
CA LEU A 182 6.82 -8.17 12.91
C LEU A 182 7.67 -7.48 11.83
N LEU A 183 7.49 -7.89 10.58
CA LEU A 183 8.22 -7.40 9.42
C LEU A 183 7.29 -6.81 8.36
N LEU A 184 7.82 -5.87 7.57
CA LEU A 184 7.11 -5.28 6.44
C LEU A 184 6.77 -6.30 5.34
N GLU A 185 7.58 -7.35 5.20
CA GLU A 185 7.43 -8.43 4.23
C GLU A 185 6.51 -9.58 4.68
N ASP A 186 6.01 -9.55 5.92
CA ASP A 186 5.11 -10.61 6.43
C ASP A 186 3.81 -10.69 5.62
N SER A 187 3.32 -11.92 5.40
CA SER A 187 2.04 -12.18 4.73
C SER A 187 1.05 -12.86 5.68
N PRO A 188 -0.20 -12.39 5.78
CA PRO A 188 -0.78 -11.23 5.09
C PRO A 188 -0.18 -9.91 5.58
N ARG A 189 -0.23 -8.87 4.74
CA ARG A 189 0.09 -7.50 5.15
C ARG A 189 -1.01 -7.01 6.10
N LEU A 190 -0.63 -6.46 7.24
CA LEU A 190 -1.56 -5.87 8.21
C LEU A 190 -1.52 -4.34 8.07
N VAL A 191 -2.67 -3.74 7.76
CA VAL A 191 -2.80 -2.30 7.45
C VAL A 191 -3.75 -1.65 8.47
N PRO A 192 -3.22 -0.87 9.42
CA PRO A 192 -4.05 -0.11 10.36
C PRO A 192 -4.95 0.89 9.64
N LEU A 193 -6.27 0.85 9.89
CA LEU A 193 -7.21 1.79 9.31
C LEU A 193 -7.01 3.19 9.89
N GLU A 194 -6.66 3.30 11.17
CA GLU A 194 -6.54 4.57 11.91
C GLU A 194 -5.52 5.53 11.29
N ILE A 195 -4.46 4.99 10.69
CA ILE A 195 -3.41 5.76 10.00
C ILE A 195 -3.42 5.56 8.47
N LEU A 196 -4.51 5.01 7.91
CA LEU A 196 -4.65 4.83 6.47
C LEU A 196 -5.16 6.14 5.81
N PRO A 197 -4.31 6.85 5.04
CA PRO A 197 -4.69 8.15 4.47
C PRO A 197 -5.79 8.00 3.43
N GLY A 198 -6.76 8.92 3.47
CA GLY A 198 -7.86 9.00 2.51
C GLY A 198 -8.77 7.75 2.48
N ARG A 199 -8.71 6.88 3.49
CA ARG A 199 -9.44 5.60 3.53
C ARG A 199 -10.93 5.76 3.23
N ASN A 200 -11.55 6.87 3.62
CA ASN A 200 -12.97 7.10 3.45
C ASN A 200 -13.37 7.63 2.06
N HIS A 201 -12.41 8.14 1.28
CA HIS A 201 -12.69 8.77 -0.02
C HIS A 201 -12.54 7.82 -1.21
N TYR A 202 -12.11 6.58 -0.98
CA TYR A 202 -12.02 5.59 -2.05
C TYR A 202 -13.41 5.21 -2.54
N LYS A 203 -13.64 5.37 -3.84
CA LYS A 203 -14.81 4.83 -4.52
C LYS A 203 -14.66 3.31 -4.62
N LEU A 204 -15.61 2.59 -4.03
CA LEU A 204 -15.70 1.13 -4.12
C LEU A 204 -16.80 0.73 -5.11
N PRO A 205 -16.73 -0.46 -5.71
CA PRO A 205 -17.84 -1.02 -6.48
C PRO A 205 -19.13 -1.11 -5.65
N ALA A 206 -20.27 -1.13 -6.31
CA ALA A 206 -21.55 -1.36 -5.63
C ALA A 206 -21.53 -2.75 -4.95
N GLY A 207 -21.99 -2.82 -3.70
CA GLY A 207 -21.95 -4.04 -2.88
C GLY A 207 -20.65 -4.25 -2.10
N ASP A 208 -19.59 -3.52 -2.44
CA ASP A 208 -18.27 -3.60 -1.80
C ASP A 208 -18.05 -2.49 -0.75
N GLU A 209 -19.11 -1.81 -0.33
CA GLU A 209 -19.01 -0.66 0.58
C GLU A 209 -18.41 -1.05 1.93
N ALA A 210 -17.45 -0.23 2.39
CA ALA A 210 -16.70 -0.49 3.59
C ALA A 210 -17.53 -0.20 4.85
N PRO A 211 -17.85 -1.20 5.70
CA PRO A 211 -18.66 -0.99 6.90
C PRO A 211 -17.95 -0.14 7.96
N TRP A 212 -16.63 -0.07 7.92
CA TRP A 212 -15.81 0.77 8.79
C TRP A 212 -15.70 2.23 8.31
N ARG A 213 -16.19 2.55 7.11
CA ARG A 213 -16.07 3.90 6.53
C ARG A 213 -16.74 4.91 7.45
N TRP A 214 -16.04 5.99 7.77
CA TRP A 214 -16.49 7.05 8.69
C TRP A 214 -16.70 6.63 10.15
N ASN A 215 -16.45 5.36 10.50
CA ASN A 215 -16.67 4.83 11.85
C ASN A 215 -15.37 4.62 12.66
N VAL A 216 -14.23 4.57 11.97
CA VAL A 216 -12.91 4.43 12.61
C VAL A 216 -12.33 5.81 12.86
N GLU A 217 -11.97 6.12 14.11
CA GLU A 217 -11.33 7.38 14.48
C GLU A 217 -9.85 7.40 14.03
N PRO A 218 -9.36 8.49 13.40
CA PRO A 218 -7.95 8.62 13.09
C PRO A 218 -7.11 8.91 14.34
N ILE A 219 -5.89 8.36 14.39
CA ILE A 219 -4.96 8.57 15.53
C ILE A 219 -4.23 9.92 15.46
N HIS A 220 -4.09 10.51 14.27
CA HIS A 220 -3.39 11.77 14.08
C HIS A 220 -4.37 12.92 13.86
N GLU A 221 -4.35 13.91 14.76
CA GLU A 221 -5.08 15.17 14.61
C GLU A 221 -4.62 15.91 13.34
N GLY A 222 -5.58 16.47 12.58
CA GLY A 222 -5.31 17.21 11.34
C GLY A 222 -5.31 16.37 10.05
N TRP A 223 -5.48 15.04 10.14
CA TRP A 223 -5.91 14.24 9.00
C TRP A 223 -7.43 14.30 8.92
N SER A 224 -7.95 15.31 8.22
CA SER A 224 -9.38 15.39 7.94
C SER A 224 -9.83 14.11 7.23
N ALA A 225 -10.86 13.49 7.79
CA ALA A 225 -11.48 12.26 7.32
C ALA A 225 -12.06 12.38 5.91
#